data_AF-V5H793-F1
#
_entry.id   AF-V5H793-F1
#
_cell.length_a   1.000
_cell.length_b   1.000
_cell.length_c   1.000
_cell.angle_alpha   90.00
_cell.angle_beta   90.00
_cell.angle_gamma   90.00
#
_symmetry.space_group_name_H-M   'P 1'
#
loop_
_entity.id
_entity.type
_entity.pdbx_description
1 polymer ?
#
loop_
_entity_poly.entity_id
_entity_poly.type
_entity_poly.pdbx_seq_one_letter_code
_entity_poly.pdbx_strand_id
1 'polypeptide(L)' 'MKLLESSRFEAINASLCFETGDCKIVGRIESYSCKMVGSDKRLFKSMNAEAGGGPNDLQALSPPQSALISQSPKPCVTSP' A
#
# COMPACT_ATOMS: atom_id res chain seq x y z
N MET A 1 -9.21 20.16 0.38
CA MET A 1 -9.55 18.85 1.00
C MET A 1 -10.81 18.99 1.83
N LYS A 2 -11.55 17.91 2.10
CA LYS A 2 -12.73 17.94 2.99
C LYS A 2 -12.42 17.14 4.26
N LEU A 3 -12.58 17.78 5.42
CA LEU A 3 -12.46 17.12 6.73
C LEU A 3 -13.54 16.05 6.85
N LEU A 4 -13.14 14.87 7.31
CA LEU A 4 -14.03 13.75 7.60
C LEU A 4 -14.04 13.53 9.11
N GLU A 5 -15.16 13.85 9.74
CA GLU A 5 -15.34 13.69 11.18
C GLU A 5 -15.56 12.21 11.54
N SER A 6 -14.96 11.78 12.64
CA SER A 6 -15.02 10.41 13.14
C SER A 6 -14.87 10.42 14.65
N SER A 7 -15.89 9.94 15.36
CA SER A 7 -15.86 9.83 16.83
C SER A 7 -14.73 8.95 17.36
N ARG A 8 -14.27 7.98 16.55
CA ARG A 8 -13.08 7.18 16.88
C ARG A 8 -11.82 8.02 16.99
N PHE A 9 -11.70 9.05 16.15
CA PHE A 9 -10.54 9.94 16.19
C PHE A 9 -10.61 10.89 17.37
N GLU A 10 -11.80 11.30 17.81
CA GLU A 10 -11.96 12.08 19.04
C GLU A 10 -11.45 11.31 20.27
N ALA A 11 -11.82 10.05 20.42
CA ALA A 11 -11.35 9.21 21.52
C ALA A 11 -9.81 9.04 21.52
N ILE A 12 -9.23 8.85 20.34
CA ILE A 12 -7.77 8.75 20.18
C ILE A 12 -7.10 10.10 20.48
N ASN A 13 -7.66 11.21 19.98
CA ASN A 13 -7.13 12.55 20.20
C ASN A 13 -7.15 12.93 21.69
N ALA A 14 -8.17 12.51 22.43
CA ALA A 14 -8.21 12.68 23.88
C ALA A 14 -7.07 11.91 24.58
N SER A 15 -6.74 10.71 24.09
CA SER A 15 -5.67 9.88 24.64
C SER A 15 -4.27 10.34 24.24
N LEU A 16 -4.13 11.05 23.10
CA LEU A 16 -2.87 11.59 22.60
C LEU A 16 -2.50 12.94 23.22
N CYS A 17 -3.31 13.46 24.13
CA CYS A 17 -3.03 14.67 24.88
C CYS A 17 -2.83 14.30 26.36
N PHE A 18 -1.59 14.07 26.76
CA PHE A 18 -1.27 13.65 28.12
C PHE A 18 0.04 14.25 28.61
N GLU A 19 0.17 14.30 29.93
CA GLU A 19 1.33 14.81 30.62
C GLU A 19 2.10 13.64 31.25
N THR A 20 3.42 13.72 31.20
CA THR A 20 4.33 12.74 31.81
C THR A 20 5.49 13.51 32.42
N GLY A 21 5.58 13.48 33.74
CA GLY A 21 6.60 14.21 34.50
C GLY A 21 6.52 15.72 34.26
N ASP A 22 7.53 16.24 33.57
CA ASP A 22 7.74 17.64 33.24
C ASP A 22 7.37 17.99 31.78
N CYS A 23 6.94 17.00 30.99
CA CYS A 23 6.65 17.16 29.57
C CYS A 23 5.16 16.92 29.27
N LYS A 24 4.65 17.69 28.31
CA LYS A 24 3.29 17.51 27.77
C LYS A 24 3.36 17.06 26.33
N ILE A 25 2.76 15.91 26.04
CA ILE A 25 2.63 15.39 24.68
C ILE A 25 1.24 15.80 24.17
N VAL A 26 1.22 16.45 23.01
CA VAL A 26 -0.01 16.86 22.33
C VAL A 26 0.02 16.30 20.91
N GLY A 27 -0.87 15.35 20.65
CA GLY A 27 -1.09 14.78 19.32
C GLY A 27 -2.54 14.96 18.86
N ARG A 28 -2.73 15.07 17.55
CA ARG A 28 -4.05 15.14 16.93
C ARG A 28 -4.05 14.42 15.59
N ILE A 29 -5.05 13.57 15.39
CA ILE A 29 -5.31 12.79 14.19
C ILE A 29 -6.59 13.32 13.55
N GLU A 30 -6.53 13.60 12.26
CA GLU A 30 -7.65 14.10 11.46
C GLU A 30 -7.68 13.38 10.11
N SER A 31 -8.88 13.00 9.64
CA SER A 31 -9.04 12.45 8.30
C SER A 31 -9.41 13.55 7.33
N TYR A 32 -8.71 13.59 6.20
CA TYR A 32 -9.02 14.47 5.09
C TYR A 32 -9.23 13.66 3.83
N SER A 33 -10.26 13.99 3.06
CA SER A 33 -10.40 13.54 1.68
C SER A 33 -9.82 14.57 0.72
N CYS A 34 -9.02 14.08 -0.23
CA CYS A 34 -8.58 14.89 -1.36
C CYS A 34 -9.73 15.04 -2.35
N LYS A 35 -10.02 16.27 -2.76
CA LYS A 35 -10.86 16.49 -3.95
C LYS A 35 -9.93 16.25 -5.14
N MET A 36 -10.19 15.25 -5.98
CA MET A 36 -9.41 15.05 -7.20
C MET A 36 -9.70 16.17 -8.19
N VAL A 37 -8.80 17.15 -8.28
CA VAL A 37 -8.85 18.22 -9.28
C VAL A 37 -7.63 18.14 -10.19
N GLY A 38 -7.87 18.11 -11.51
CA GLY A 38 -6.83 18.26 -12.55
C GLY A 38 -5.59 17.38 -12.36
N SER A 39 -4.47 18.03 -12.01
CA SER A 39 -3.15 17.44 -11.79
C SER A 39 -3.14 16.36 -10.71
N ASP A 40 -3.97 16.48 -9.67
CA ASP A 40 -4.01 15.53 -8.55
C ASP A 40 -4.48 14.15 -9.02
N LYS A 41 -5.37 14.09 -10.03
CA LYS A 41 -5.79 12.83 -10.65
C LYS A 41 -4.64 12.16 -11.42
N ARG A 42 -3.78 12.94 -12.09
CA ARG A 42 -2.62 12.40 -12.81
C ARG A 42 -1.56 11.90 -11.83
N LEU A 43 -1.25 12.67 -10.79
CA LEU A 43 -0.30 12.29 -9.75
C LEU A 43 -0.77 11.07 -8.94
N PHE A 44 -2.04 11.05 -8.55
CA PHE A 44 -2.64 9.89 -7.87
C PHE A 44 -2.56 8.64 -8.73
N LYS A 45 -2.83 8.76 -10.04
CA LYS A 45 -2.69 7.63 -10.97
C LYS A 45 -1.23 7.20 -11.13
N SER A 46 -0.28 8.10 -11.35
CA SER A 46 1.12 7.72 -11.54
C SER A 46 1.73 7.08 -10.29
N MET A 47 1.38 7.57 -9.10
CA MET A 47 1.91 7.06 -7.83
C MET A 47 1.29 5.73 -7.40
N ASN A 48 0.05 5.44 -7.82
CA ASN A 48 -0.66 4.20 -7.51
C ASN A 48 -0.84 3.27 -8.73
N ALA A 49 -0.17 3.55 -9.85
CA ALA A 49 -0.20 2.70 -11.06
C ALA A 49 0.76 1.51 -11.00
N GLU A 50 1.59 1.41 -9.95
CA GLU A 50 2.38 0.21 -9.70
C GLU A 50 1.42 -0.97 -9.46
N ALA A 51 1.53 -1.99 -10.31
CA ALA A 51 0.71 -3.18 -10.25
C ALA A 51 0.84 -3.85 -8.87
N GLY A 52 -0.25 -3.94 -8.10
CA GLY A 52 -0.27 -4.57 -6.77
C GLY A 52 -0.66 -3.64 -5.61
N GLY A 53 -0.96 -2.36 -5.86
CA GLY A 53 -1.32 -1.40 -4.81
C GLY A 53 -2.81 -1.29 -4.46
N GLY A 54 -3.72 -1.82 -5.31
CA GLY A 54 -5.14 -1.79 -5.05
C GLY A 54 -5.58 -2.83 -4.01
N PRO A 55 -6.61 -2.56 -3.18
CA PRO A 55 -7.12 -3.51 -2.19
C PRO A 55 -7.70 -4.81 -2.80
N ASN A 56 -7.88 -4.86 -4.13
CA ASN A 56 -8.33 -6.03 -4.88
C ASN A 56 -7.28 -6.53 -5.90
N ASP A 57 -6.08 -5.96 -5.93
CA ASP A 57 -5.06 -6.33 -6.90
C ASP A 57 -4.32 -7.57 -6.40
N LEU A 58 -4.44 -8.69 -7.13
CA LEU A 58 -3.71 -9.91 -6.86
C LEU A 58 -2.25 -9.74 -7.31
N GLN A 59 -1.36 -9.45 -6.36
CA GLN A 59 0.07 -9.45 -6.64
C GLN A 59 0.59 -10.91 -6.66
N ALA A 60 1.09 -11.36 -7.80
CA ALA A 60 1.81 -12.63 -7.89
C ALA A 60 3.17 -12.49 -7.18
N LEU A 61 3.32 -13.12 -6.01
CA LEU A 61 4.56 -13.11 -5.21
C LEU A 61 5.63 -14.09 -5.73
N SER A 62 5.34 -14.80 -6.81
CA SER A 62 6.29 -15.71 -7.44
C SER A 62 7.35 -14.91 -8.21
N PRO A 63 8.64 -15.26 -8.10
CA PRO A 63 9.70 -14.63 -8.88
C PRO A 63 9.39 -14.63 -10.38
N PRO A 64 9.74 -13.58 -11.13
CA PRO A 64 9.60 -13.58 -12.58
C PRO A 64 10.43 -14.73 -13.17
N GLN A 65 9.76 -15.75 -13.71
CA GLN A 65 10.40 -16.82 -14.47
C GLN A 65 10.82 -16.28 -15.85
N SER A 66 11.72 -15.31 -15.88
CA SER A 66 12.33 -14.86 -17.14
C SER A 66 13.43 -15.85 -17.52
N ALA A 67 13.10 -16.74 -18.46
CA ALA A 67 14.01 -17.43 -19.37
C ALA A 67 15.20 -18.20 -18.75
N LEU A 68 14.92 -19.31 -18.06
CA LEU A 68 15.82 -20.47 -18.11
C LEU A 68 15.17 -21.55 -18.96
N ILE A 69 15.36 -21.44 -20.28
CA ILE A 69 15.24 -22.58 -21.19
C ILE A 69 16.42 -23.49 -20.84
N SER A 70 16.29 -24.28 -19.78
CA SER A 70 17.18 -25.39 -19.52
C SER A 70 16.83 -26.47 -20.53
N GLN A 71 17.62 -26.56 -21.59
CA GLN A 71 17.58 -27.68 -22.51
C GLN A 71 17.88 -28.95 -21.71
N SER A 72 16.82 -29.66 -21.32
CA SER A 72 16.95 -30.99 -20.74
C SER A 72 17.39 -31.95 -21.85
N PRO A 73 18.53 -32.66 -21.72
CA PRO A 73 18.89 -33.69 -22.68
C PRO A 73 17.84 -34.80 -22.64
N LYS A 74 17.22 -35.09 -23.78
CA LYS A 74 16.29 -36.23 -23.90
C LYS A 74 17.05 -37.52 -23.55
N PRO A 75 16.55 -38.39 -22.65
CA PRO A 75 17.12 -39.71 -22.50
C PRO A 75 16.86 -40.52 -23.77
N CYS A 76 17.96 -40.97 -24.39
CA CYS A 76 17.97 -41.99 -25.42
C CYS A 76 17.37 -43.27 -24.82
N VAL A 77 16.18 -43.67 -25.26
CA VAL A 77 15.65 -45.01 -24.99
C VAL A 77 15.90 -45.87 -26.21
N THR A 78 16.79 -46.83 -26.01
CA THR A 78 17.09 -47.95 -26.88
C THR A 78 15.86 -48.81 -27.17
N SER A 79 15.90 -49.40 -28.36
CA SER A 79 15.03 -50.33 -29.10
C SER A 79 14.31 -51.44 -28.28
N PRO A 80 13.37 -52.17 -28.90
CA PRO A 80 13.71 -53.21 -29.91
C PRO A 80 13.31 -52.86 -31.35
#